data_AF-A0A9D5ZNU0-F1
#
_entry.id   AF-A0A9D5ZNU0-F1
#
_cell.length_a   1.000
_cell.length_b   1.000
_cell.length_c   1.000
_cell.angle_alpha   90.00
_cell.angle_beta   90.00
_cell.angle_gamma   90.00
#
_symmetry.space_group_name_H-M   'P 1'
#
loop_
_entity.id
_entity.type
_entity.pdbx_description
1 polymer ?
#
loop_
_entity_poly.entity_id
_entity_poly.type
_entity_poly.pdbx_seq_one_letter_code
_entity_poly.pdbx_strand_id
1 'polypeptide(L)'
;MKGHITRFLLTLFMMCFFSNLVYAAEQELIYTQTFEINATKVHQSFLEFKTDKIGIGTLVLTKNDPKKQFGRGHIFFNGKVISIQKFLLDDQQTVFMKEVQIKATNKFLIYITGMQGTALTLAWKTGAPPPPEEIAKAAAKKAIDVTAVRGRMSYSILPNAPIKSENEKLTCHEFDTFITYTNFSGGYNLKYTTWGDIKKLSFGNKKDEPWKMLHSLYAGVEDEGPTSGDWFYFVDGKVSLAFEDVKDFNKSFETTLLGGLKYAIMPNDVLYIKMGGAFYHNNMKLDVNPYFLMGWNRFEKQGLTAAVGYPESNIGYRVTENFTARLNVLLNDFHIYKLSNDNPLSPDGYLEVVKNRAALFLDYKTSEEIFLNLGVSYDIRNEYIAYDKNKETYTIGLDKAIGIVAQMGYVF
;
A
#
# COMPACT_ATOMS: atom_id res chain seq x y z
N MET A 1 -11.87 17.60 29.08
CA MET A 1 -12.30 16.53 28.14
C MET A 1 -11.43 16.34 26.88
N LYS A 2 -10.48 17.23 26.56
CA LYS A 2 -9.69 17.18 25.31
C LYS A 2 -8.46 16.24 25.30
N GLY A 3 -8.10 15.61 26.42
CA GLY A 3 -6.91 14.72 26.52
C GLY A 3 -7.20 13.22 26.64
N HIS A 4 -8.47 12.82 26.79
CA HIS A 4 -8.83 11.42 27.07
C HIS A 4 -9.10 10.60 25.80
N ILE A 5 -9.58 11.23 24.72
CA ILE A 5 -9.88 10.53 23.46
C ILE A 5 -8.58 10.14 22.73
N THR A 6 -7.56 11.01 22.74
CA THR A 6 -6.24 10.72 22.16
C THR A 6 -5.53 9.58 22.90
N ARG A 7 -5.65 9.52 24.24
CA ARG A 7 -5.12 8.41 25.04
C ARG A 7 -5.92 7.12 24.84
N PHE A 8 -7.24 7.21 24.67
CA PHE A 8 -8.10 6.05 24.44
C PHE A 8 -7.81 5.39 23.09
N LEU A 9 -7.62 6.18 22.02
CA LEU A 9 -7.24 5.66 20.70
C LEU A 9 -5.83 5.05 20.68
N LEU A 10 -4.86 5.66 21.37
CA LEU A 10 -3.50 5.11 21.50
C LEU A 10 -3.48 3.79 22.31
N THR A 11 -4.37 3.64 23.29
CA THR A 11 -4.49 2.43 24.11
C THR A 11 -5.23 1.32 23.35
N LEU A 12 -6.27 1.66 22.59
CA LEU A 12 -6.95 0.72 21.69
C LEU A 12 -5.98 0.23 20.58
N PHE A 13 -5.08 1.11 20.13
CA PHE A 13 -4.01 0.75 19.21
C PHE A 13 -3.04 -0.27 19.84
N MET A 14 -2.62 -0.10 21.09
CA MET A 14 -1.73 -1.07 21.78
C MET A 14 -2.39 -2.43 22.12
N MET A 15 -3.70 -2.48 22.37
CA MET A 15 -4.37 -3.75 22.71
C MET A 15 -4.49 -4.72 21.52
N CYS A 16 -4.44 -4.23 20.28
CA CYS A 16 -4.44 -5.07 19.08
C CYS A 16 -3.08 -5.73 18.78
N PHE A 17 -1.99 -5.37 19.49
CA PHE A 17 -0.64 -5.88 19.20
C PHE A 17 -0.17 -7.07 20.04
N PHE A 18 -0.96 -7.58 20.99
CA PHE A 18 -0.49 -8.63 21.93
C PHE A 18 -1.25 -9.97 21.93
N SER A 19 -2.22 -10.17 21.04
CA SER A 19 -2.87 -11.48 20.92
C SER A 19 -2.40 -12.18 19.67
N ASN A 20 -1.34 -13.00 19.74
CA ASN A 20 -1.14 -14.23 18.96
C ASN A 20 0.19 -14.92 19.31
N LEU A 21 0.25 -15.59 20.46
CA LEU A 21 1.18 -16.68 20.73
C LEU A 21 0.34 -17.95 20.90
N VAL A 22 0.17 -18.69 19.80
CA VAL A 22 -0.41 -20.04 19.83
C VAL A 22 0.70 -21.00 19.39
N TYR A 23 0.88 -22.03 20.22
CA TYR A 23 1.88 -23.10 20.15
C TYR A 23 1.57 -24.05 18.98
N ALA A 24 2.52 -24.27 18.07
CA ALA A 24 2.45 -25.30 17.03
C ALA A 24 3.05 -26.61 17.55
N ALA A 25 2.34 -27.73 17.42
CA ALA A 25 2.85 -29.06 17.77
C ALA A 25 3.96 -29.50 16.79
N GLU A 26 5.06 -30.01 17.32
CA GLU A 26 6.28 -30.36 16.56
C GLU A 26 6.02 -31.57 15.63
N GLN A 27 6.06 -31.35 14.30
CA GLN A 27 5.91 -32.41 13.29
C GLN A 27 7.26 -33.08 12.99
N GLU A 28 7.32 -34.40 13.02
CA GLU A 28 8.56 -35.15 12.83
C GLU A 28 8.72 -35.65 11.38
N LEU A 29 9.92 -35.52 10.82
CA LEU A 29 10.23 -35.94 9.45
C LEU A 29 10.37 -37.48 9.37
N ILE A 30 9.59 -38.11 8.50
CA ILE A 30 9.62 -39.56 8.27
C ILE A 30 10.59 -39.91 7.14
N TYR A 31 10.55 -39.16 6.04
CA TYR A 31 11.38 -39.41 4.86
C TYR A 31 11.43 -38.17 3.97
N THR A 32 12.54 -37.96 3.25
CA THR A 32 12.69 -36.90 2.26
C THR A 32 13.49 -37.36 1.04
N GLN A 33 13.14 -36.85 -0.14
CA GLN A 33 13.86 -37.08 -1.40
C GLN A 33 13.72 -35.89 -2.34
N THR A 34 14.78 -35.56 -3.07
CA THR A 34 14.75 -34.55 -4.12
C THR A 34 14.77 -35.21 -5.50
N PHE A 35 13.96 -34.68 -6.42
CA PHE A 35 13.84 -35.10 -7.81
C PHE A 35 14.21 -33.96 -8.74
N GLU A 36 15.14 -34.19 -9.65
CA GLU A 36 15.58 -33.19 -10.63
C GLU A 36 15.21 -33.59 -12.06
N ILE A 37 14.68 -32.64 -12.81
CA ILE A 37 14.31 -32.83 -14.22
C ILE A 37 15.58 -32.85 -15.06
N ASN A 38 15.81 -33.97 -15.75
CA ASN A 38 16.98 -34.19 -16.57
C ASN A 38 16.86 -33.47 -17.95
N ALA A 39 17.85 -33.68 -18.82
CA ALA A 39 17.92 -33.07 -20.15
C ALA A 39 16.73 -33.41 -21.08
N THR A 40 16.00 -34.51 -20.84
CA THR A 40 14.82 -34.90 -21.64
C THR A 40 13.54 -34.18 -21.20
N LYS A 41 13.63 -33.22 -20.26
CA LYS A 41 12.53 -32.42 -19.71
C LYS A 41 11.48 -33.25 -18.94
N VAL A 42 11.82 -34.48 -18.57
CA VAL A 42 10.95 -35.42 -17.85
C VAL A 42 11.74 -36.06 -16.71
N HIS A 43 11.10 -36.23 -15.56
CA HIS A 43 11.59 -37.06 -14.47
C HIS A 43 10.53 -38.08 -14.07
N GLN A 44 10.94 -39.34 -13.97
CA GLN A 44 10.12 -40.42 -13.47
C GLN A 44 10.92 -41.25 -12.46
N SER A 45 10.35 -41.45 -11.27
CA SER A 45 10.99 -42.25 -10.22
C SER A 45 9.96 -43.09 -9.47
N PHE A 46 10.34 -44.32 -9.15
CA PHE A 46 9.61 -45.21 -8.26
C PHE A 46 10.43 -45.42 -6.99
N LEU A 47 9.78 -45.25 -5.83
CA LEU A 47 10.38 -45.39 -4.52
C LEU A 47 9.51 -46.28 -3.65
N GLU A 48 10.16 -47.07 -2.80
CA GLU A 48 9.53 -47.80 -1.72
C GLU A 48 10.27 -47.46 -0.42
N PHE A 49 9.52 -47.15 0.64
CA PHE A 49 10.10 -46.93 1.97
C PHE A 49 9.28 -47.61 3.05
N LYS A 50 9.96 -48.00 4.13
CA LYS A 50 9.35 -48.62 5.31
C LYS A 50 9.44 -47.68 6.50
N THR A 51 8.43 -47.70 7.36
CA THR A 51 8.37 -46.88 8.57
C THR A 51 7.55 -47.56 9.66
N ASP A 52 7.93 -47.34 10.91
CA ASP A 52 7.18 -47.73 12.11
C ASP A 52 6.09 -46.71 12.48
N LYS A 53 6.12 -45.52 11.87
CA LYS A 53 5.15 -44.44 12.08
C LYS A 53 3.97 -44.55 11.11
N ILE A 54 3.04 -45.44 11.46
CA ILE A 54 1.83 -45.74 10.69
C ILE A 54 0.69 -44.82 11.14
N GLY A 55 -0.12 -44.33 10.19
CA GLY A 55 -1.27 -43.47 10.51
C GLY A 55 -1.51 -42.39 9.47
N ILE A 56 -2.15 -41.31 9.89
CA ILE A 56 -2.31 -40.11 9.08
C ILE A 56 -1.01 -39.31 9.12
N GLY A 57 -0.48 -38.98 7.94
CA GLY A 57 0.67 -38.09 7.80
C GLY A 57 0.48 -37.07 6.69
N THR A 58 1.43 -36.16 6.59
CA THR A 58 1.39 -35.08 5.61
C THR A 58 2.44 -35.29 4.53
N LEU A 59 2.00 -35.38 3.27
CA LEU A 59 2.87 -35.24 2.10
C LEU A 59 3.13 -33.75 1.87
N VAL A 60 4.40 -33.36 1.85
CA VAL A 60 4.86 -32.00 1.55
C VAL A 60 5.71 -32.02 0.30
N LEU A 61 5.39 -31.19 -0.69
CA LEU A 61 6.20 -30.95 -1.88
C LEU A 61 6.68 -29.51 -1.88
N THR A 62 7.93 -29.29 -2.28
CA THR A 62 8.56 -27.97 -2.31
C THR A 62 9.29 -27.77 -3.63
N LYS A 63 8.98 -26.68 -4.33
CA LYS A 63 9.75 -26.23 -5.50
C LYS A 63 11.08 -25.66 -5.02
N ASN A 64 12.19 -26.28 -5.41
CA ASN A 64 13.51 -25.85 -4.94
C ASN A 64 13.98 -24.56 -5.61
N ASP A 65 13.59 -24.37 -6.87
CA ASP A 65 13.85 -23.15 -7.64
C ASP A 65 12.53 -22.65 -8.26
N PRO A 66 11.81 -21.75 -7.57
CA PRO A 66 10.53 -21.22 -8.05
C PRO A 66 10.64 -20.44 -9.37
N LYS A 67 11.83 -20.00 -9.77
CA LYS A 67 12.05 -19.25 -11.02
C LYS A 67 12.09 -20.15 -12.24
N LYS A 68 12.33 -21.46 -12.05
CA LYS A 68 12.34 -22.43 -13.15
C LYS A 68 10.97 -23.09 -13.27
N GLN A 69 10.44 -23.10 -14.48
CA GLN A 69 9.08 -23.57 -14.73
C GLN A 69 8.99 -25.10 -14.70
N PHE A 70 8.01 -25.58 -13.93
CA PHE A 70 7.50 -26.95 -14.03
C PHE A 70 6.41 -27.02 -15.10
N GLY A 71 6.26 -28.20 -15.70
CA GLY A 71 5.19 -28.52 -16.63
C GLY A 71 4.08 -29.31 -15.94
N ARG A 72 3.92 -30.58 -16.33
CA ARG A 72 2.86 -31.45 -15.82
C ARG A 72 3.40 -32.42 -14.77
N GLY A 73 2.52 -32.92 -13.90
CA GLY A 73 2.94 -33.95 -12.98
C GLY A 73 1.85 -34.62 -12.17
N HIS A 74 2.13 -35.88 -11.82
CA HIS A 74 1.27 -36.74 -11.02
C HIS A 74 2.10 -37.54 -10.03
N ILE A 75 1.50 -37.78 -8.86
CA ILE A 75 2.02 -38.69 -7.85
C ILE A 75 1.05 -39.86 -7.73
N PHE A 76 1.59 -41.07 -7.64
CA PHE A 76 0.87 -42.25 -7.19
C PHE A 76 1.45 -42.66 -5.85
N PHE A 77 0.65 -42.60 -4.80
CA PHE A 77 1.07 -42.97 -3.46
C PHE A 77 0.15 -44.06 -2.92
N ASN A 78 0.70 -45.22 -2.59
CA ASN A 78 -0.03 -46.38 -2.08
C ASN A 78 -1.26 -46.75 -2.94
N GLY A 79 -1.13 -46.65 -4.27
CA GLY A 79 -2.19 -46.96 -5.24
C GLY A 79 -3.22 -45.83 -5.45
N LYS A 80 -3.08 -44.69 -4.77
CA LYS A 80 -3.94 -43.51 -4.98
C LYS A 80 -3.22 -42.46 -5.83
N VAL A 81 -3.95 -41.88 -6.78
CA VAL A 81 -3.47 -40.77 -7.61
C VAL A 81 -3.64 -39.45 -6.85
N ILE A 82 -2.59 -38.66 -6.75
CA ILE A 82 -2.58 -37.31 -6.23
C ILE A 82 -2.17 -36.39 -7.39
N SER A 83 -3.13 -35.61 -7.88
CA SER A 83 -2.84 -34.61 -8.92
C SER A 83 -2.14 -33.41 -8.30
N ILE A 84 -0.95 -33.12 -8.80
CA ILE A 84 -0.16 -31.95 -8.40
C ILE A 84 -0.09 -30.90 -9.52
N GLN A 85 -0.90 -31.08 -10.57
CA GLN A 85 -0.88 -30.25 -11.77
C GLN A 85 -1.10 -28.77 -11.48
N LYS A 86 -2.11 -28.43 -10.65
CA LYS A 86 -2.39 -27.03 -10.29
C LYS A 86 -1.22 -26.40 -9.54
N PHE A 87 -0.66 -27.13 -8.58
CA PHE A 87 0.52 -26.69 -7.82
C PHE A 87 1.74 -26.46 -8.71
N LEU A 88 2.03 -27.38 -9.65
CA LEU A 88 3.21 -27.24 -10.51
C LEU A 88 3.11 -26.04 -11.44
N LEU A 89 1.92 -25.74 -11.96
CA LEU A 89 1.67 -24.61 -12.86
C LEU A 89 1.45 -23.26 -12.14
N ASP A 90 1.25 -23.26 -10.83
CA ASP A 90 1.09 -22.04 -10.05
C ASP A 90 2.47 -21.50 -9.63
N ASP A 91 2.90 -20.42 -10.28
CA ASP A 91 4.20 -19.78 -10.03
C ASP A 91 4.32 -19.15 -8.63
N GLN A 92 3.18 -18.84 -7.99
CA GLN A 92 3.14 -18.28 -6.63
C GLN A 92 3.18 -19.39 -5.57
N GLN A 93 2.65 -20.58 -5.89
CA GLN A 93 2.64 -21.70 -4.97
C GLN A 93 3.98 -22.46 -4.95
N THR A 94 4.76 -22.26 -3.88
CA THR A 94 6.06 -22.94 -3.70
C THR A 94 5.98 -24.24 -2.90
N VAL A 95 4.90 -24.42 -2.12
CA VAL A 95 4.66 -25.59 -1.28
C VAL A 95 3.27 -26.18 -1.52
N PHE A 96 3.20 -27.49 -1.65
CA PHE A 96 1.96 -28.26 -1.67
C PHE A 96 1.92 -29.22 -0.48
N MET A 97 0.78 -29.28 0.21
CA MET A 97 0.56 -30.21 1.31
C MET A 97 -0.71 -31.03 1.08
N LYS A 98 -0.64 -32.32 1.41
CA LYS A 98 -1.80 -33.20 1.35
C LYS A 98 -1.74 -34.24 2.45
N GLU A 99 -2.86 -34.41 3.15
CA GLU A 99 -3.04 -35.52 4.07
C GLU A 99 -3.05 -36.85 3.31
N VAL A 100 -2.24 -37.80 3.78
CA VAL A 100 -2.10 -39.13 3.19
C VAL A 100 -2.03 -40.20 4.28
N GLN A 101 -2.56 -41.39 3.97
CA GLN A 101 -2.44 -42.55 4.87
C GLN A 101 -1.07 -43.21 4.69
N ILE A 102 -0.26 -43.19 5.73
CA ILE A 102 1.04 -43.86 5.81
C ILE A 102 0.85 -45.29 6.33
N LYS A 103 1.46 -46.26 5.64
CA LYS A 103 1.47 -47.68 5.97
C LYS A 103 2.87 -48.13 6.41
N ALA A 104 3.01 -49.36 6.91
CA ALA A 104 4.30 -49.94 7.26
C ALA A 104 5.28 -49.99 6.06
N THR A 105 4.74 -50.23 4.86
CA THR A 105 5.46 -50.15 3.58
C THR A 105 4.69 -49.23 2.66
N ASN A 106 5.35 -48.21 2.13
CA ASN A 106 4.76 -47.21 1.25
C ASN A 106 5.40 -47.25 -0.12
N LYS A 107 4.58 -47.22 -1.16
CA LYS A 107 5.02 -47.18 -2.56
C LYS A 107 4.67 -45.84 -3.16
N PHE A 108 5.63 -45.26 -3.85
CA PHE A 108 5.53 -43.94 -4.43
C PHE A 108 6.04 -43.96 -5.87
N LEU A 109 5.25 -43.41 -6.79
CA LEU A 109 5.68 -43.12 -8.15
C LEU A 109 5.45 -41.64 -8.40
N ILE A 110 6.46 -40.95 -8.91
CA ILE A 110 6.34 -39.58 -9.39
C ILE A 110 6.65 -39.53 -10.87
N TYR A 111 5.85 -38.73 -11.57
CA TYR A 111 6.11 -38.30 -12.93
C TYR A 111 5.97 -36.77 -12.96
N ILE A 112 7.02 -36.07 -13.36
CA ILE A 112 7.02 -34.61 -13.53
C ILE A 112 7.73 -34.21 -14.82
N THR A 113 7.31 -33.11 -15.43
CA THR A 113 7.98 -32.50 -16.59
C THR A 113 8.33 -31.04 -16.29
N GLY A 114 9.25 -30.45 -17.05
CA GLY A 114 9.63 -29.05 -16.89
C GLY A 114 10.99 -28.71 -17.49
N MET A 115 11.53 -27.54 -17.13
CA MET A 115 12.86 -27.14 -17.56
C MET A 115 13.96 -28.06 -16.97
N GLN A 116 15.06 -28.21 -17.71
CA GLN A 116 16.21 -28.98 -17.23
C GLN A 116 16.80 -28.33 -15.96
N GLY A 117 17.14 -29.15 -14.98
CA GLY A 117 17.69 -28.70 -13.70
C GLY A 117 16.66 -28.03 -12.78
N THR A 118 15.37 -28.16 -13.09
CA THR A 118 14.29 -27.84 -12.16
C THR A 118 14.15 -28.98 -11.16
N ALA A 119 14.13 -28.67 -9.87
CA ALA A 119 14.11 -29.67 -8.80
C ALA A 119 12.93 -29.53 -7.85
N LEU A 120 12.33 -30.67 -7.47
CA LEU A 120 11.22 -30.78 -6.54
C LEU A 120 11.65 -31.63 -5.34
N THR A 121 11.55 -31.08 -4.13
CA THR A 121 11.77 -31.86 -2.91
C THR A 121 10.45 -32.37 -2.36
N LEU A 122 10.45 -33.63 -1.95
CA LEU A 122 9.36 -34.28 -1.28
C LEU A 122 9.76 -34.58 0.17
N ALA A 123 8.81 -34.41 1.08
CA ALA A 123 8.93 -34.84 2.47
C ALA A 123 7.62 -35.48 2.97
N TRP A 124 7.74 -36.48 3.83
CA TRP A 124 6.64 -37.03 4.62
C TRP A 124 6.84 -36.70 6.08
N LYS A 125 5.78 -36.21 6.75
CA LYS A 125 5.83 -35.84 8.17
C LYS A 125 4.70 -36.51 8.95
N THR A 126 4.94 -36.77 10.24
CA THR A 126 3.90 -37.23 11.17
C THR A 126 2.87 -36.13 11.44
N GLY A 127 1.62 -36.54 11.68
CA GLY A 127 0.52 -35.63 12.02
C GLY A 127 -0.25 -35.07 10.81
N ALA A 128 -1.45 -34.57 11.10
CA ALA A 128 -2.26 -33.84 10.14
C ALA A 128 -1.54 -32.56 9.70
N PRO A 129 -1.76 -32.07 8.47
CA PRO A 129 -1.21 -30.79 8.04
C PRO A 129 -1.64 -29.72 9.04
N PRO A 130 -0.76 -28.75 9.38
CA PRO A 130 -1.19 -27.63 10.22
C PRO A 130 -2.43 -26.98 9.60
N PRO A 131 -3.32 -26.34 10.39
CA PRO A 131 -4.41 -25.56 9.83
C PRO A 131 -3.87 -24.65 8.71
N PRO A 132 -4.64 -24.39 7.63
CA PRO A 132 -4.17 -23.59 6.51
C PRO A 132 -3.47 -22.28 6.91
N GLU A 133 -3.80 -21.71 8.08
CA GLU A 133 -3.14 -20.55 8.69
C GLU A 133 -1.67 -20.76 9.11
N GLU A 134 -1.27 -21.93 9.61
CA GLU A 134 0.15 -22.19 9.96
C GLU A 134 0.99 -22.52 8.73
N ILE A 135 0.39 -23.15 7.72
CA ILE A 135 0.99 -23.34 6.39
C ILE A 135 1.12 -21.99 5.69
N ALA A 136 0.12 -21.11 5.83
CA ALA A 136 0.18 -19.73 5.37
C ALA A 136 1.30 -18.96 6.07
N LYS A 137 1.54 -19.14 7.38
CA LYS A 137 2.67 -18.50 8.09
C LYS A 137 4.05 -18.98 7.59
N ALA A 138 4.23 -20.26 7.33
CA ALA A 138 5.50 -20.80 6.83
C ALA A 138 5.76 -20.48 5.35
N ALA A 139 4.71 -20.43 4.52
CA ALA A 139 4.79 -19.98 3.12
C ALA A 139 4.89 -18.45 3.00
N ALA A 140 4.26 -17.69 3.89
CA ALA A 140 4.34 -16.23 3.97
C ALA A 140 5.74 -15.73 4.34
N LYS A 141 6.56 -16.55 5.02
CA LYS A 141 7.96 -16.22 5.27
C LYS A 141 8.82 -16.20 3.99
N LYS A 142 8.32 -16.78 2.88
CA LYS A 142 9.00 -16.81 1.57
C LYS A 142 8.24 -16.05 0.47
N ALA A 143 6.96 -15.72 0.70
CA ALA A 143 6.16 -14.77 -0.05
C ALA A 143 6.09 -13.43 0.71
N ILE A 144 7.25 -12.78 0.82
CA ILE A 144 7.33 -11.42 1.35
C ILE A 144 6.75 -10.50 0.26
N ASP A 145 5.45 -10.15 0.33
CA ASP A 145 4.99 -8.80 -0.08
C ASP A 145 3.52 -8.38 0.22
N VAL A 146 2.60 -9.20 0.79
CA VAL A 146 1.16 -8.80 0.82
C VAL A 146 0.50 -8.72 2.21
N THR A 147 1.17 -9.08 3.31
CA THR A 147 0.61 -8.94 4.67
C THR A 147 1.49 -8.07 5.56
N ALA A 148 1.96 -6.95 5.04
CA ALA A 148 2.72 -6.01 5.84
C ALA A 148 1.81 -4.89 6.37
N VAL A 149 1.82 -4.65 7.67
CA VAL A 149 1.28 -3.40 8.22
C VAL A 149 2.31 -2.32 7.90
N ARG A 150 1.92 -1.35 7.07
CA ARG A 150 2.79 -0.22 6.73
C ARG A 150 2.28 1.01 7.45
N GLY A 151 3.10 1.59 8.32
CA GLY A 151 2.81 2.89 8.92
C GLY A 151 3.70 3.97 8.36
N ARG A 152 3.17 5.18 8.22
CA ARG A 152 3.93 6.37 7.83
C ARG A 152 3.50 7.55 8.68
N MET A 153 4.48 8.32 9.14
CA MET A 153 4.29 9.64 9.70
C MET A 153 5.02 10.64 8.80
N SER A 154 4.37 11.74 8.48
CA SER A 154 4.91 12.82 7.66
C SER A 154 4.66 14.16 8.33
N TYR A 155 5.68 15.01 8.28
CA TYR A 155 5.60 16.40 8.67
C TYR A 155 6.03 17.25 7.47
N SER A 156 5.24 18.27 7.14
CA SER A 156 5.66 19.30 6.21
C SER A 156 5.43 20.69 6.75
N ILE A 157 6.26 21.62 6.30
CA ILE A 157 6.14 23.03 6.63
C ILE A 157 6.31 23.85 5.36
N LEU A 158 5.41 24.81 5.17
CA LEU A 158 5.52 25.89 4.20
C LEU A 158 5.70 27.20 4.98
N PRO A 159 6.95 27.60 5.28
CA PRO A 159 7.23 28.75 6.12
C PRO A 159 7.08 30.07 5.34
N ASN A 160 6.42 31.05 5.96
CA ASN A 160 6.34 32.44 5.50
C ASN A 160 5.94 32.59 4.03
N ALA A 161 5.00 31.77 3.57
CA ALA A 161 4.44 31.85 2.23
C ALA A 161 3.72 33.20 2.06
N PRO A 162 4.11 34.04 1.07
CA PRO A 162 3.44 35.31 0.82
C PRO A 162 2.02 35.08 0.32
N ILE A 163 1.08 35.88 0.81
CA ILE A 163 -0.30 35.88 0.33
C ILE A 163 -0.37 36.85 -0.86
N LYS A 164 -0.88 36.38 -2.00
CA LYS A 164 -0.99 37.18 -3.22
C LYS A 164 -1.79 38.44 -2.97
N SER A 165 -1.28 39.56 -3.48
CA SER A 165 -1.91 40.88 -3.38
C SER A 165 -2.06 41.43 -1.95
N GLU A 166 -1.43 40.78 -0.96
CA GLU A 166 -1.38 41.22 0.43
C GLU A 166 0.08 41.50 0.81
N ASN A 167 0.31 42.42 1.76
CA ASN A 167 1.63 42.56 2.39
C ASN A 167 1.76 41.67 3.63
N GLU A 168 1.22 40.46 3.55
CA GLU A 168 1.14 39.50 4.65
C GLU A 168 1.55 38.11 4.21
N LYS A 169 1.85 37.27 5.20
CA LYS A 169 2.37 35.91 5.00
C LYS A 169 1.62 34.94 5.88
N LEU A 170 1.66 33.66 5.50
CA LEU A 170 1.24 32.58 6.37
C LEU A 170 2.33 31.53 6.51
N THR A 171 2.33 30.81 7.62
CA THR A 171 3.09 29.57 7.76
C THR A 171 2.12 28.43 7.99
N CYS A 172 2.27 27.38 7.18
CA CYS A 172 1.42 26.19 7.22
C CYS A 172 2.25 24.98 7.65
N HIS A 173 1.82 24.31 8.70
CA HIS A 173 2.36 23.03 9.12
C HIS A 173 1.34 21.93 8.80
N GLU A 174 1.81 20.80 8.31
CA GLU A 174 0.96 19.66 8.00
C GLU A 174 1.55 18.39 8.62
N PHE A 175 0.75 17.69 9.40
CA PHE A 175 1.09 16.41 10.03
C PHE A 175 0.16 15.36 9.44
N ASP A 176 0.73 14.31 8.87
CA ASP A 176 0.00 13.19 8.28
C ASP A 176 0.45 11.89 8.94
N THR A 177 -0.50 11.10 9.41
CA THR A 177 -0.25 9.75 9.91
C THR A 177 -1.13 8.78 9.17
N PHE A 178 -0.54 7.71 8.65
CA PHE A 178 -1.17 6.79 7.73
C PHE A 178 -0.78 5.37 8.06
N ILE A 179 -1.73 4.44 7.95
CA ILE A 179 -1.53 3.01 8.12
C ILE A 179 -2.20 2.29 6.96
N THR A 180 -1.52 1.32 6.37
CA THR A 180 -2.07 0.34 5.44
C THR A 180 -2.00 -1.04 6.06
N TYR A 181 -3.06 -1.83 5.88
CA TYR A 181 -3.09 -3.26 6.14
C TYR A 181 -3.75 -3.95 4.95
N THR A 182 -2.97 -4.76 4.22
CA THR A 182 -3.39 -5.39 2.97
C THR A 182 -3.88 -4.32 1.98
N ASN A 183 -5.17 -4.33 1.64
CA ASN A 183 -5.81 -3.41 0.71
C ASN A 183 -6.47 -2.22 1.43
N PHE A 184 -6.51 -2.23 2.76
CA PHE A 184 -7.18 -1.19 3.54
C PHE A 184 -6.18 -0.16 4.02
N SER A 185 -6.61 1.09 4.04
CA SER A 185 -5.81 2.17 4.58
C SER A 185 -6.64 3.07 5.48
N GLY A 186 -5.96 3.75 6.39
CA GLY A 186 -6.56 4.71 7.28
C GLY A 186 -5.54 5.73 7.74
N GLY A 187 -6.01 6.93 8.03
CA GLY A 187 -5.11 7.99 8.47
C GLY A 187 -5.80 9.23 9.00
N TYR A 188 -4.94 10.13 9.45
CA TYR A 188 -5.30 11.41 10.01
C TYR A 188 -4.31 12.47 9.54
N ASN A 189 -4.85 13.57 9.02
CA ASN A 189 -4.11 14.75 8.62
C ASN A 189 -4.53 15.94 9.50
N LEU A 190 -3.55 16.68 9.99
CA LEU A 190 -3.73 17.93 10.73
C LEU A 190 -2.95 19.03 10.02
N LYS A 191 -3.66 20.06 9.58
CA LYS A 191 -3.07 21.30 9.10
C LYS A 191 -3.18 22.38 10.16
N TYR A 192 -2.06 22.97 10.53
CA TYR A 192 -1.97 24.08 11.47
C TYR A 192 -1.45 25.32 10.73
N THR A 193 -2.25 26.39 10.72
CA THR A 193 -1.93 27.64 10.02
C THR A 193 -1.65 28.74 11.02
N THR A 194 -0.58 29.48 10.79
CA THR A 194 -0.29 30.73 11.49
C THR A 194 -0.30 31.86 10.49
N TRP A 195 -0.94 32.95 10.87
CA TRP A 195 -1.10 34.13 10.04
C TRP A 195 -0.14 35.22 10.48
N GLY A 196 0.21 36.10 9.56
CA GLY A 196 0.91 37.35 9.86
C GLY A 196 0.02 38.31 10.68
N ASP A 197 0.12 39.60 10.39
CA ASP A 197 -0.68 40.61 11.08
C ASP A 197 -2.13 40.56 10.59
N ILE A 198 -2.97 39.86 11.36
CA ILE A 198 -4.40 39.63 11.07
C ILE A 198 -5.15 40.94 10.78
N LYS A 199 -4.74 42.07 11.38
CA LYS A 199 -5.40 43.36 11.19
C LYS A 199 -5.21 43.93 9.78
N LYS A 200 -4.19 43.48 9.06
CA LYS A 200 -3.84 43.94 7.72
C LYS A 200 -4.41 43.07 6.60
N LEU A 201 -4.90 41.87 6.92
CA LEU A 201 -5.54 40.99 5.95
C LEU A 201 -6.78 41.68 5.36
N SER A 202 -6.95 41.61 4.04
CA SER A 202 -8.16 42.12 3.38
C SER A 202 -9.42 41.26 3.61
N PHE A 203 -9.26 40.05 4.15
CA PHE A 203 -10.31 39.06 4.38
C PHE A 203 -10.43 38.67 5.87
N GLY A 204 -11.47 37.90 6.19
CA GLY A 204 -11.83 37.58 7.57
C GLY A 204 -12.38 38.79 8.31
N ASN A 205 -12.34 38.76 9.65
CA ASN A 205 -12.88 39.82 10.50
C ASN A 205 -11.81 40.77 11.07
N LYS A 206 -10.54 40.63 10.63
CA LYS A 206 -9.37 41.43 11.08
C LYS A 206 -9.07 41.38 12.58
N LYS A 207 -9.64 40.41 13.29
CA LYS A 207 -9.50 40.24 14.73
C LYS A 207 -9.07 38.83 15.09
N ASP A 208 -9.74 37.85 14.50
CA ASP A 208 -9.55 36.43 14.73
C ASP A 208 -8.88 35.79 13.51
N GLU A 209 -8.14 34.69 13.71
CA GLU A 209 -7.49 33.95 12.64
C GLU A 209 -8.56 33.38 11.68
N PRO A 210 -8.39 33.51 10.34
CA PRO A 210 -9.33 32.95 9.35
C PRO A 210 -9.68 31.48 9.58
N TRP A 211 -8.67 30.69 9.92
CA TRP A 211 -8.77 29.35 10.51
C TRP A 211 -7.42 29.05 11.17
N LYS A 212 -7.41 28.15 12.15
CA LYS A 212 -6.18 27.76 12.86
C LYS A 212 -5.79 26.31 12.62
N MET A 213 -6.74 25.40 12.79
CA MET A 213 -6.54 23.96 12.64
C MET A 213 -7.58 23.40 11.69
N LEU A 214 -7.14 22.57 10.75
CA LEU A 214 -8.00 21.81 9.88
C LEU A 214 -7.65 20.33 10.03
N HIS A 215 -8.66 19.53 10.28
CA HIS A 215 -8.56 18.10 10.56
C HIS A 215 -9.09 17.32 9.37
N SER A 216 -8.46 16.21 9.03
CA SER A 216 -9.02 15.23 8.11
C SER A 216 -8.79 13.82 8.63
N LEU A 217 -9.85 13.04 8.75
CA LEU A 217 -9.82 11.62 9.03
C LEU A 217 -10.22 10.88 7.78
N TYR A 218 -9.49 9.84 7.39
CA TYR A 218 -9.80 9.11 6.17
C TYR A 218 -9.57 7.62 6.32
N ALA A 219 -10.33 6.86 5.55
CA ALA A 219 -10.16 5.44 5.38
C ALA A 219 -10.37 5.10 3.90
N GLY A 220 -9.63 4.12 3.40
CA GLY A 220 -9.71 3.72 2.01
C GLY A 220 -9.49 2.24 1.80
N VAL A 221 -9.80 1.81 0.59
CA VAL A 221 -9.54 0.48 0.06
C VAL A 221 -8.97 0.62 -1.33
N GLU A 222 -7.84 -0.03 -1.59
CA GLU A 222 -7.23 -0.12 -2.92
C GLU A 222 -7.17 -1.57 -3.37
N ASP A 223 -7.37 -1.83 -4.65
CA ASP A 223 -7.19 -3.15 -5.24
C ASP A 223 -6.71 -3.04 -6.69
N GLU A 224 -5.84 -3.95 -7.08
CA GLU A 224 -5.33 -4.06 -8.45
C GLU A 224 -5.18 -5.54 -8.77
N GLY A 225 -5.74 -5.97 -9.90
CA GLY A 225 -5.77 -7.39 -10.24
C GLY A 225 -5.84 -7.66 -11.74
N PRO A 226 -5.48 -8.87 -12.18
CA PRO A 226 -5.53 -9.24 -13.59
C PRO A 226 -6.98 -9.32 -14.08
N THR A 227 -7.22 -8.94 -15.34
CA THR A 227 -8.50 -9.17 -16.03
C THR A 227 -8.35 -10.25 -17.09
N SER A 228 -7.49 -10.05 -18.08
CA SER A 228 -7.18 -11.03 -19.13
C SER A 228 -5.91 -10.64 -19.91
N GLY A 229 -5.04 -11.60 -20.19
CA GLY A 229 -3.76 -11.35 -20.88
C GLY A 229 -2.91 -10.33 -20.12
N ASP A 230 -2.44 -9.30 -20.82
CA ASP A 230 -1.61 -8.23 -20.25
C ASP A 230 -2.43 -7.07 -19.64
N TRP A 231 -3.74 -7.26 -19.45
CA TRP A 231 -4.64 -6.27 -18.86
C TRP A 231 -4.93 -6.55 -17.38
N PHE A 232 -5.03 -5.45 -16.63
CA PHE A 232 -5.35 -5.44 -15.21
C PHE A 232 -6.36 -4.33 -14.93
N TYR A 233 -7.18 -4.50 -13.89
CA TYR A 233 -7.99 -3.43 -13.32
C TYR A 233 -7.23 -2.79 -12.16
N PHE A 234 -7.55 -1.53 -11.86
CA PHE A 234 -7.21 -0.91 -10.59
C PHE A 234 -8.41 -0.11 -10.07
N VAL A 235 -8.59 -0.11 -8.75
CA VAL A 235 -9.61 0.66 -8.06
C VAL A 235 -9.06 1.15 -6.71
N ASP A 236 -9.40 2.39 -6.36
CA ASP A 236 -9.12 2.99 -5.07
C ASP A 236 -10.37 3.75 -4.63
N GLY A 237 -10.90 3.42 -3.46
CA GLY A 237 -12.02 4.10 -2.86
C GLY A 237 -11.64 4.63 -1.49
N LYS A 238 -11.84 5.93 -1.28
CA LYS A 238 -11.56 6.61 0.00
C LYS A 238 -12.78 7.37 0.48
N VAL A 239 -13.04 7.29 1.77
CA VAL A 239 -13.98 8.18 2.47
C VAL A 239 -13.20 9.02 3.47
N SER A 240 -13.55 10.29 3.58
CA SER A 240 -12.90 11.20 4.51
C SER A 240 -13.87 12.18 5.15
N LEU A 241 -13.45 12.71 6.30
CA LEU A 241 -14.17 13.68 7.10
C LEU A 241 -13.20 14.81 7.38
N ALA A 242 -13.44 15.97 6.76
CA ALA A 242 -12.52 17.09 6.75
C ALA A 242 -13.16 18.36 7.34
N PHE A 243 -12.73 18.79 8.53
CA PHE A 243 -13.44 19.78 9.35
C PHE A 243 -12.51 20.69 10.15
N GLU A 244 -13.00 21.86 10.52
CA GLU A 244 -12.35 22.78 11.46
C GLU A 244 -12.69 22.46 12.93
N ASP A 245 -13.98 22.29 13.27
CA ASP A 245 -14.46 21.90 14.61
C ASP A 245 -15.12 20.53 14.58
N VAL A 246 -14.81 19.69 15.58
CA VAL A 246 -15.36 18.33 15.76
C VAL A 246 -16.90 18.31 15.84
N LYS A 247 -17.53 19.43 16.23
CA LYS A 247 -19.00 19.54 16.25
C LYS A 247 -19.62 19.44 14.85
N ASP A 248 -18.89 19.83 13.82
CA ASP A 248 -19.37 19.88 12.43
C ASP A 248 -18.94 18.66 11.60
N PHE A 249 -18.38 17.64 12.27
CA PHE A 249 -17.90 16.40 11.67
C PHE A 249 -18.95 15.71 10.77
N ASN A 250 -20.23 15.72 11.14
CA ASN A 250 -21.29 15.09 10.36
C ASN A 250 -21.61 15.80 9.03
N LYS A 251 -21.16 17.04 8.84
CA LYS A 251 -21.32 17.83 7.59
C LYS A 251 -20.04 17.83 6.75
N SER A 252 -19.02 17.05 7.13
CA SER A 252 -17.67 17.14 6.58
C SER A 252 -17.27 15.99 5.63
N PHE A 253 -18.27 15.21 5.17
CA PHE A 253 -18.04 13.98 4.42
C PHE A 253 -17.59 14.23 2.97
N GLU A 254 -16.58 13.47 2.55
CA GLU A 254 -16.04 13.42 1.20
C GLU A 254 -15.81 11.96 0.81
N THR A 255 -16.10 11.63 -0.46
CA THR A 255 -15.79 10.35 -1.10
C THR A 255 -14.91 10.58 -2.32
N THR A 256 -13.85 9.80 -2.43
CA THR A 256 -13.03 9.67 -3.63
C THR A 256 -13.19 8.25 -4.19
N LEU A 257 -13.40 8.14 -5.49
CA LEU A 257 -13.33 6.87 -6.23
C LEU A 257 -12.40 7.06 -7.43
N LEU A 258 -11.32 6.32 -7.48
CA LEU A 258 -10.41 6.26 -8.61
C LEU A 258 -10.46 4.84 -9.19
N GLY A 259 -10.45 4.70 -10.51
CA GLY A 259 -10.35 3.39 -11.10
C GLY A 259 -10.15 3.41 -12.60
N GLY A 260 -9.77 2.26 -13.14
CA GLY A 260 -9.52 2.10 -14.57
C GLY A 260 -8.79 0.81 -14.92
N LEU A 261 -8.06 0.88 -16.04
CA LEU A 261 -7.33 -0.23 -16.62
C LEU A 261 -5.82 0.06 -16.67
N LYS A 262 -5.03 -0.97 -16.37
CA LYS A 262 -3.59 -1.01 -16.62
C LYS A 262 -3.30 -2.00 -17.75
N TYR A 263 -2.39 -1.64 -18.64
CA TYR A 263 -1.85 -2.51 -19.68
C TYR A 263 -0.33 -2.64 -19.52
N ALA A 264 0.15 -3.87 -19.35
CA ALA A 264 1.57 -4.18 -19.28
C ALA A 264 2.16 -4.28 -20.70
N ILE A 265 2.92 -3.27 -21.13
CA ILE A 265 3.55 -3.24 -22.45
C ILE A 265 4.78 -4.16 -22.48
N MET A 266 5.50 -4.22 -21.37
CA MET A 266 6.59 -5.16 -21.16
C MET A 266 6.30 -6.05 -19.94
N PRO A 267 6.80 -7.29 -19.93
CA PRO A 267 6.62 -8.20 -18.80
C PRO A 267 7.11 -7.60 -17.48
N ASN A 268 6.57 -8.10 -16.37
CA ASN A 268 6.98 -7.72 -15.00
C ASN A 268 6.86 -6.21 -14.69
N ASP A 269 5.90 -5.52 -15.32
CA ASP A 269 5.68 -4.07 -15.15
C ASP A 269 6.94 -3.21 -15.38
N VAL A 270 7.85 -3.68 -16.27
CA VAL A 270 9.00 -2.88 -16.71
C VAL A 270 8.52 -1.63 -17.44
N LEU A 271 7.50 -1.76 -18.29
CA LEU A 271 6.81 -0.65 -18.94
C LEU A 271 5.32 -0.93 -18.93
N TYR A 272 4.53 -0.01 -18.41
CA TYR A 272 3.07 -0.13 -18.36
C TYR A 272 2.39 1.23 -18.53
N ILE A 273 1.13 1.19 -18.91
CA ILE A 273 0.24 2.36 -18.93
C ILE A 273 -0.98 2.09 -18.04
N LYS A 274 -1.45 3.11 -17.33
CA LYS A 274 -2.74 3.13 -16.64
C LYS A 274 -3.60 4.25 -17.23
N MET A 275 -4.89 3.98 -17.38
CA MET A 275 -5.89 4.95 -17.81
C MET A 275 -7.18 4.73 -17.05
N GLY A 276 -7.86 5.80 -16.69
CA GLY A 276 -9.07 5.73 -15.87
C GLY A 276 -9.64 7.10 -15.56
N GLY A 277 -10.41 7.18 -14.48
CA GLY A 277 -10.98 8.42 -13.98
C GLY A 277 -11.03 8.43 -12.47
N ALA A 278 -10.98 9.63 -11.91
CA ALA A 278 -11.18 9.90 -10.50
C ALA A 278 -12.45 10.73 -10.33
N PHE A 279 -13.30 10.29 -9.41
CA PHE A 279 -14.55 10.91 -9.02
C PHE A 279 -14.40 11.39 -7.58
N TYR A 280 -14.69 12.66 -7.35
CA TYR A 280 -14.64 13.30 -6.05
C TYR A 280 -16.01 13.87 -5.74
N HIS A 281 -16.59 13.45 -4.62
CA HIS A 281 -17.90 13.89 -4.18
C HIS A 281 -17.84 14.37 -2.73
N ASN A 282 -18.38 15.55 -2.48
CA ASN A 282 -18.63 16.06 -1.14
C ASN A 282 -19.93 16.86 -1.14
N ASN A 283 -20.30 17.42 0.02
CA ASN A 283 -21.52 18.20 0.20
C ASN A 283 -21.58 19.50 -0.65
N MET A 284 -20.44 19.94 -1.17
CA MET A 284 -20.28 21.19 -1.91
C MET A 284 -20.33 20.99 -3.42
N LYS A 285 -19.59 20.01 -3.93
CA LYS A 285 -19.41 19.80 -5.36
C LYS A 285 -19.18 18.34 -5.73
N LEU A 286 -19.33 18.10 -7.02
CA LEU A 286 -18.90 16.89 -7.69
C LEU A 286 -17.83 17.24 -8.73
N ASP A 287 -16.69 16.55 -8.68
CA ASP A 287 -15.61 16.73 -9.64
C ASP A 287 -15.18 15.40 -10.26
N VAL A 288 -14.89 15.43 -11.56
CA VAL A 288 -14.48 14.25 -12.34
C VAL A 288 -13.22 14.60 -13.10
N ASN A 289 -12.15 13.89 -12.77
CA ASN A 289 -10.82 14.12 -13.28
C ASN A 289 -10.35 12.90 -14.09
N PRO A 290 -9.66 13.09 -15.23
CA PRO A 290 -9.02 11.98 -15.91
C PRO A 290 -7.92 11.39 -15.02
N TYR A 291 -7.57 10.12 -15.26
CA TYR A 291 -6.37 9.51 -14.69
C TYR A 291 -5.59 8.84 -15.81
N PHE A 292 -4.32 9.17 -15.93
CA PHE A 292 -3.42 8.49 -16.85
C PHE A 292 -2.02 8.47 -16.28
N LEU A 293 -1.29 7.36 -16.49
CA LEU A 293 0.06 7.21 -15.97
C LEU A 293 0.85 6.23 -16.83
N MET A 294 2.07 6.58 -17.19
CA MET A 294 3.03 5.67 -17.80
C MET A 294 4.13 5.35 -16.80
N GLY A 295 4.31 4.07 -16.48
CA GLY A 295 5.30 3.60 -15.53
C GLY A 295 6.47 2.90 -16.19
N TRP A 296 7.66 3.06 -15.62
CA TRP A 296 8.93 2.49 -16.06
C TRP A 296 9.73 1.97 -14.86
N ASN A 297 10.23 0.73 -14.97
CA ASN A 297 11.17 0.10 -14.05
C ASN A 297 10.75 0.14 -12.57
N ARG A 298 9.46 -0.06 -12.27
CA ARG A 298 8.92 0.06 -10.90
C ARG A 298 9.68 -0.80 -9.88
N PHE A 299 10.07 -2.01 -10.27
CA PHE A 299 10.66 -3.02 -9.39
C PHE A 299 12.18 -3.16 -9.53
N GLU A 300 12.83 -2.36 -10.39
CA GLU A 300 14.28 -2.44 -10.59
C GLU A 300 15.04 -2.05 -9.32
N LYS A 301 16.07 -2.82 -8.97
CA LYS A 301 16.85 -2.64 -7.72
C LYS A 301 17.77 -1.43 -7.73
N GLN A 302 18.13 -0.93 -8.91
CA GLN A 302 18.95 0.26 -9.12
C GLN A 302 18.58 0.92 -10.44
N GLY A 303 18.94 2.21 -10.58
CA GLY A 303 18.75 2.97 -11.80
C GLY A 303 17.47 3.80 -11.83
N LEU A 304 17.09 4.22 -13.03
CA LEU A 304 15.96 5.11 -13.26
C LEU A 304 14.63 4.37 -13.08
N THR A 305 13.74 4.97 -12.31
CA THR A 305 12.32 4.62 -12.20
C THR A 305 11.49 5.84 -12.58
N ALA A 306 10.34 5.61 -13.21
CA ALA A 306 9.44 6.71 -13.54
C ALA A 306 7.98 6.25 -13.49
N ALA A 307 7.10 7.18 -13.15
CA ALA A 307 5.66 7.05 -13.21
C ALA A 307 5.14 8.44 -13.58
N VAL A 308 4.97 8.73 -14.87
CA VAL A 308 4.65 10.07 -15.38
C VAL A 308 3.20 10.10 -15.82
N GLY A 309 2.43 11.05 -15.31
CA GLY A 309 0.99 11.06 -15.46
C GLY A 309 0.29 12.19 -14.71
N TYR A 310 -1.03 12.05 -14.61
CA TYR A 310 -1.93 12.94 -13.86
C TYR A 310 -2.84 12.10 -12.95
N PRO A 311 -3.08 12.53 -11.69
CA PRO A 311 -2.67 13.82 -11.10
C PRO A 311 -1.22 13.85 -10.56
N GLU A 312 -0.55 12.69 -10.50
CA GLU A 312 0.77 12.59 -9.90
C GLU A 312 1.81 12.04 -10.87
N SER A 313 2.99 12.65 -10.86
CA SER A 313 4.19 12.18 -11.55
C SER A 313 5.35 11.96 -10.57
N ASN A 314 6.07 10.86 -10.71
CA ASN A 314 7.26 10.53 -9.94
C ASN A 314 8.40 10.12 -10.87
N ILE A 315 9.59 10.66 -10.66
CA ILE A 315 10.82 10.23 -11.34
C ILE A 315 11.87 9.98 -10.27
N GLY A 316 12.40 8.77 -10.19
CA GLY A 316 13.38 8.37 -9.20
C GLY A 316 14.67 7.86 -9.85
N TYR A 317 15.79 8.10 -9.20
CA TYR A 317 17.05 7.41 -9.50
C TYR A 317 17.53 6.71 -8.24
N ARG A 318 17.47 5.37 -8.26
CA ARG A 318 17.91 4.52 -7.16
C ARG A 318 19.40 4.27 -7.30
N VAL A 319 20.20 5.01 -6.54
CA VAL A 319 21.68 4.96 -6.56
C VAL A 319 22.17 3.65 -5.95
N THR A 320 21.52 3.20 -4.87
CA THR A 320 21.78 1.92 -4.20
C THR A 320 20.45 1.32 -3.75
N GLU A 321 20.43 0.07 -3.28
CA GLU A 321 19.21 -0.55 -2.74
C GLU A 321 18.59 0.25 -1.57
N ASN A 322 19.37 1.09 -0.90
CA ASN A 322 18.96 1.86 0.27
C ASN A 322 18.78 3.35 0.01
N PHE A 323 19.16 3.86 -1.16
CA PHE A 323 19.17 5.30 -1.42
C PHE A 323 18.56 5.63 -2.78
N THR A 324 17.52 6.47 -2.76
CA THR A 324 16.85 6.96 -3.96
C THR A 324 16.74 8.48 -3.90
N ALA A 325 17.11 9.16 -4.97
CA ALA A 325 16.74 10.56 -5.19
C ALA A 325 15.48 10.59 -6.07
N ARG A 326 14.44 11.31 -5.65
CA ARG A 326 13.14 11.26 -6.33
C ARG A 326 12.50 12.64 -6.46
N LEU A 327 12.08 12.98 -7.67
CA LEU A 327 11.21 14.11 -7.95
C LEU A 327 9.76 13.63 -7.96
N ASN A 328 8.92 14.28 -7.18
CA ASN A 328 7.47 14.10 -7.14
C ASN A 328 6.79 15.38 -7.62
N VAL A 329 5.77 15.26 -8.46
CA VAL A 329 4.96 16.38 -8.95
C VAL A 329 3.49 16.02 -8.76
N LEU A 330 2.78 16.81 -7.97
CA LEU A 330 1.35 16.72 -7.71
C LEU A 330 0.64 17.87 -8.41
N LEU A 331 -0.38 17.55 -9.19
CA LEU A 331 -1.18 18.50 -9.94
C LEU A 331 -2.64 18.40 -9.52
N ASN A 332 -3.25 19.55 -9.29
CA ASN A 332 -4.66 19.70 -8.91
C ASN A 332 -5.02 18.85 -7.68
N ASP A 333 -4.12 18.78 -6.71
CA ASP A 333 -4.39 18.16 -5.42
C ASP A 333 -5.32 19.08 -4.63
N PHE A 334 -6.50 18.60 -4.24
CA PHE A 334 -7.46 19.42 -3.53
C PHE A 334 -8.16 18.70 -2.38
N HIS A 335 -8.57 19.49 -1.39
CA HIS A 335 -9.32 19.05 -0.22
C HIS A 335 -10.36 20.09 0.18
N ILE A 336 -11.56 19.66 0.56
CA ILE A 336 -12.60 20.56 1.08
C ILE A 336 -12.81 20.32 2.58
N TYR A 337 -12.66 21.38 3.37
CA TYR A 337 -12.90 21.36 4.80
C TYR A 337 -14.20 22.07 5.15
N LYS A 338 -15.00 21.48 6.03
CA LYS A 338 -16.14 22.14 6.65
C LYS A 338 -15.65 23.14 7.71
N LEU A 339 -16.02 24.41 7.55
CA LEU A 339 -15.69 25.48 8.51
C LEU A 339 -16.72 25.54 9.64
N SER A 340 -16.29 26.03 10.81
CA SER A 340 -17.17 26.16 11.97
C SER A 340 -18.22 27.27 11.81
N ASN A 341 -19.28 27.23 12.62
CA ASN A 341 -20.34 28.25 12.61
C ASN A 341 -19.86 29.66 13.00
N ASP A 342 -18.72 29.76 13.70
CA ASP A 342 -18.10 31.02 14.13
C ASP A 342 -16.85 31.39 13.31
N ASN A 343 -16.57 30.65 12.23
CA ASN A 343 -15.43 30.93 11.36
C ASN A 343 -15.54 32.36 10.77
N PRO A 344 -14.51 33.21 10.93
CA PRO A 344 -14.59 34.62 10.53
C PRO A 344 -14.51 34.86 9.02
N LEU A 345 -14.15 33.84 8.22
CA LEU A 345 -14.06 33.93 6.77
C LEU A 345 -15.36 33.49 6.09
N SER A 346 -15.89 32.33 6.48
CA SER A 346 -17.18 31.82 5.98
C SER A 346 -17.89 30.99 7.06
N PRO A 347 -18.73 31.62 7.91
CA PRO A 347 -19.49 30.95 8.97
C PRO A 347 -20.37 29.81 8.44
N ASP A 348 -20.23 28.61 9.02
CA ASP A 348 -20.89 27.37 8.55
C ASP A 348 -20.62 27.06 7.06
N GLY A 349 -19.56 27.65 6.49
CA GLY A 349 -19.15 27.47 5.11
C GLY A 349 -18.23 26.28 4.89
N TYR A 350 -17.53 26.32 3.77
CA TYR A 350 -16.50 25.36 3.39
C TYR A 350 -15.25 26.09 2.91
N LEU A 351 -14.09 25.44 3.06
CA LEU A 351 -12.81 25.90 2.55
C LEU A 351 -12.21 24.82 1.66
N GLU A 352 -12.12 25.09 0.36
CA GLU A 352 -11.35 24.29 -0.56
C GLU A 352 -9.89 24.73 -0.54
N VAL A 353 -8.97 23.77 -0.51
CA VAL A 353 -7.54 24.00 -0.68
C VAL A 353 -7.13 23.34 -1.98
N VAL A 354 -6.53 24.08 -2.92
CA VAL A 354 -6.03 23.57 -4.19
C VAL A 354 -4.52 23.77 -4.28
N LYS A 355 -3.78 22.70 -4.57
CA LYS A 355 -2.32 22.69 -4.61
C LYS A 355 -1.76 22.08 -5.90
N ASN A 356 -0.73 22.72 -6.45
CA ASN A 356 0.23 22.12 -7.37
C ASN A 356 1.60 22.19 -6.71
N ARG A 357 2.31 21.08 -6.62
CA ARG A 357 3.57 20.98 -5.89
C ARG A 357 4.57 20.15 -6.68
N ALA A 358 5.82 20.61 -6.70
CA ALA A 358 6.97 19.77 -7.06
C ALA A 358 7.82 19.56 -5.81
N ALA A 359 8.29 18.35 -5.54
CA ALA A 359 9.10 18.04 -4.36
C ALA A 359 10.24 17.10 -4.72
N LEU A 360 11.46 17.48 -4.34
CA LEU A 360 12.65 16.65 -4.46
C LEU A 360 12.90 15.97 -3.12
N PHE A 361 12.95 14.64 -3.13
CA PHE A 361 13.18 13.78 -1.98
C PHE A 361 14.49 13.03 -2.08
N LEU A 362 15.10 12.81 -0.92
CA LEU A 362 16.11 11.80 -0.66
C LEU A 362 15.45 10.73 0.23
N ASP A 363 15.21 9.57 -0.35
CA ASP A 363 14.65 8.42 0.33
C ASP A 363 15.80 7.52 0.81
N TYR A 364 15.85 7.22 2.10
CA TYR A 364 16.87 6.39 2.74
C TYR A 364 16.23 5.24 3.52
N LYS A 365 16.53 4.01 3.10
CA LYS A 365 16.11 2.78 3.77
C LYS A 365 17.17 2.38 4.80
N THR A 366 16.84 2.52 6.08
CA THR A 366 17.75 2.20 7.20
C THR A 366 17.83 0.70 7.45
N SER A 367 16.73 -0.02 7.26
CA SER A 367 16.60 -1.47 7.35
C SER A 367 15.46 -1.96 6.42
N GLU A 368 15.19 -3.26 6.36
CA GLU A 368 14.02 -3.80 5.64
C GLU A 368 12.70 -3.18 6.10
N GLU A 369 12.64 -2.84 7.39
CA GLU A 369 11.45 -2.37 8.10
C GLU A 369 11.33 -0.85 8.13
N ILE A 370 12.42 -0.08 8.17
CA ILE A 370 12.36 1.37 8.43
C ILE A 370 12.94 2.20 7.29
N PHE A 371 12.19 3.20 6.82
CA PHE A 371 12.62 4.17 5.82
C PHE A 371 12.37 5.62 6.25
N LEU A 372 13.22 6.51 5.75
CA LEU A 372 13.19 7.95 5.99
C LEU A 372 13.18 8.68 4.66
N ASN A 373 12.29 9.65 4.49
CA ASN A 373 12.26 10.50 3.30
C ASN A 373 12.40 11.95 3.73
N LEU A 374 13.43 12.65 3.23
CA LEU A 374 13.62 14.08 3.47
C LEU A 374 13.54 14.80 2.14
N GLY A 375 12.76 15.87 2.06
CA GLY A 375 12.56 16.59 0.81
C GLY A 375 12.34 18.08 0.96
N VAL A 376 12.57 18.77 -0.14
CA VAL A 376 12.26 20.18 -0.33
C VAL A 376 11.14 20.26 -1.35
N SER A 377 10.08 20.99 -1.03
CA SER A 377 8.95 21.22 -1.92
C SER A 377 8.95 22.65 -2.48
N TYR A 378 8.38 22.80 -3.66
CA TYR A 378 8.09 24.06 -4.31
C TYR A 378 6.60 24.08 -4.66
N ASP A 379 5.84 24.87 -3.91
CA ASP A 379 4.41 25.02 -4.11
C ASP A 379 4.20 26.04 -5.25
N ILE A 380 3.72 25.56 -6.38
CA ILE A 380 3.57 26.31 -7.64
C ILE A 380 2.22 27.05 -7.66
N ARG A 381 1.19 26.36 -7.18
CA ARG A 381 -0.16 26.86 -6.95
C ARG A 381 -0.56 26.42 -5.55
N ASN A 382 -1.07 27.34 -4.74
CA ASN A 382 -1.63 27.04 -3.44
C ASN A 382 -2.72 28.08 -3.18
N GLU A 383 -3.98 27.67 -3.25
CA GLU A 383 -5.15 28.53 -3.17
C GLU A 383 -6.11 28.00 -2.11
N TYR A 384 -6.68 28.92 -1.35
CA TYR A 384 -7.72 28.66 -0.36
C TYR A 384 -8.98 29.37 -0.82
N ILE A 385 -10.02 28.61 -1.16
CA ILE A 385 -11.26 29.12 -1.73
C ILE A 385 -12.37 28.88 -0.71
N ALA A 386 -12.94 29.96 -0.18
CA ALA A 386 -14.01 29.91 0.79
C ALA A 386 -15.37 29.94 0.10
N TYR A 387 -16.32 29.19 0.64
CA TYR A 387 -17.67 29.09 0.12
C TYR A 387 -18.72 29.28 1.22
N ASP A 388 -19.82 29.96 0.87
CA ASP A 388 -21.07 30.03 1.63
C ASP A 388 -22.21 29.49 0.76
N LYS A 389 -22.93 28.46 1.22
CA LYS A 389 -24.07 27.83 0.49
C LYS A 389 -23.75 27.57 -0.99
N ASN A 390 -22.60 26.95 -1.25
CA ASN A 390 -22.09 26.60 -2.59
C ASN A 390 -21.71 27.79 -3.49
N LYS A 391 -21.66 29.01 -2.96
CA LYS A 391 -21.16 30.19 -3.67
C LYS A 391 -19.77 30.54 -3.17
N GLU A 392 -18.83 30.70 -4.09
CA GLU A 392 -17.50 31.22 -3.77
C GLU A 392 -17.64 32.62 -3.18
N THR A 393 -17.01 32.85 -2.03
CA THR A 393 -17.02 34.14 -1.34
C THR A 393 -15.65 34.81 -1.37
N TYR A 394 -14.58 34.04 -1.21
CA TYR A 394 -13.21 34.53 -1.22
C TYR A 394 -12.27 33.51 -1.85
N THR A 395 -11.27 34.01 -2.57
CA THR A 395 -10.12 33.22 -3.02
C THR A 395 -8.84 33.86 -2.50
N ILE A 396 -8.10 33.12 -1.69
CA ILE A 396 -6.82 33.52 -1.11
C ILE A 396 -5.73 32.68 -1.78
N GLY A 397 -5.03 33.28 -2.74
CA GLY A 397 -3.88 32.64 -3.39
C GLY A 397 -2.59 32.92 -2.63
N LEU A 398 -1.69 31.95 -2.59
CA LEU A 398 -0.30 32.16 -2.15
C LEU A 398 0.61 32.34 -3.35
N ASP A 399 1.64 33.16 -3.18
CA ASP A 399 2.77 33.18 -4.10
C ASP A 399 3.57 31.88 -3.97
N LYS A 400 4.39 31.63 -4.99
CA LYS A 400 5.23 30.43 -5.03
C LYS A 400 6.15 30.42 -3.82
N ALA A 401 6.19 29.30 -3.11
CA ALA A 401 6.92 29.18 -1.85
C ALA A 401 7.63 27.84 -1.74
N ILE A 402 8.74 27.84 -0.99
CA ILE A 402 9.55 26.65 -0.72
C ILE A 402 9.11 26.07 0.62
N GLY A 403 8.89 24.76 0.65
CA GLY A 403 8.58 24.00 1.86
C GLY A 403 9.60 22.91 2.13
N ILE A 404 9.49 22.30 3.32
CA ILE A 404 10.27 21.15 3.74
C ILE A 404 9.31 20.03 4.08
N VAL A 405 9.67 18.80 3.72
CA VAL A 405 8.91 17.58 4.01
C VAL A 405 9.86 16.57 4.66
N ALA A 406 9.42 15.97 5.75
CA ALA A 406 10.12 14.87 6.41
C ALA A 406 9.13 13.74 6.68
N GLN A 407 9.52 12.51 6.35
CA GLN A 407 8.69 11.33 6.52
C GLN A 407 9.50 10.21 7.14
N MET A 408 8.85 9.44 7.99
CA MET A 408 9.35 8.19 8.51
C MET A 408 8.27 7.14 8.32
N GLY A 409 8.63 5.99 7.80
CA GLY A 409 7.72 4.86 7.71
C GLY A 409 8.35 3.58 8.23
N TYR A 410 7.46 2.67 8.58
CA TYR A 410 7.79 1.35 9.07
C TYR A 410 6.93 0.29 8.38
N VAL A 411 7.48 -0.91 8.23
CA VAL A 411 6.87 -2.10 7.62
C VAL A 411 6.99 -3.23 8.63
N PHE A 412 5.87 -3.80 9.07
CA PHE A 412 5.81 -4.94 10.00
C PHE A 412 5.20 -6.17 9.33
#